data_AF-A0A0A0JRS4-F1
#
_entry.id   AF-A0A0A0JRS4-F1
#
_cell.length_a   1.000
_cell.length_b   1.000
_cell.length_c   1.000
_cell.angle_alpha   90.00
_cell.angle_beta   90.00
_cell.angle_gamma   90.00
#
_symmetry.space_group_name_H-M   'P 1'
#
loop_
_entity.id
_entity.type
_entity.pdbx_description
1 polymer ?
#
loop_
_entity_poly.entity_id
_entity_poly.type
_entity_poly.pdbx_seq_one_letter_code
_entity_poly.pdbx_strand_id
1 'polypeptide(L)'
;MGFRDWMRRATSRETEPEAVATGGGQNVGDVDDAVTFTMTVQVGPDWGSGEPMKMVGTTTEAADECRHMFAFKGLPDGGHFESPATLVAVGAEGRADPVVAVHVDGARVGFLPGFMAALVNPDNKPLSGAAAAAQVHMWGAHVGDGMRVIGWVAAGSAPVSWPHSEANPAAVTVEEQRAEAAASTASMIREALEGDDPRRAEEFRRGLVDGVHYLQTIEPIKQLKREGKLEEALELCYRAIEGAEADREDREPAPWYTEQAAIIHRKRGEREQEVAVLRRWLDVCPPDRRAGSAAQVRLDKLVD
;
A
#
# COMPACT_ATOMS: atom_id res chain seq x y z
N MET A 1 -9.10 29.85 11.71
CA MET A 1 -9.76 28.63 11.20
C MET A 1 -9.00 27.46 11.78
N GLY A 2 -9.66 26.54 12.49
CA GLY A 2 -8.96 25.45 13.18
C GLY A 2 -8.45 24.39 12.19
N PHE A 3 -7.30 23.78 12.50
CA PHE A 3 -6.68 22.73 11.68
C PHE A 3 -7.64 21.55 11.39
N ARG A 4 -8.48 21.16 12.36
CA ARG A 4 -9.55 20.16 12.16
C ARG A 4 -10.59 20.56 11.12
N ASP A 5 -10.90 21.85 11.02
CA ASP A 5 -11.84 22.35 10.01
C ASP A 5 -11.20 22.40 8.63
N TRP A 6 -9.90 22.66 8.58
CA TRP A 6 -9.13 22.56 7.35
C TRP A 6 -8.99 21.10 6.87
N MET A 7 -8.64 20.16 7.75
CA MET A 7 -8.56 18.72 7.42
C MET A 7 -9.90 18.20 6.94
N ARG A 8 -11.01 18.53 7.63
CA ARG A 8 -12.36 18.21 7.15
C ARG A 8 -12.61 18.80 5.76
N ARG A 9 -12.27 20.05 5.51
CA ARG A 9 -12.47 20.66 4.18
C ARG A 9 -11.60 20.03 3.09
N ALA A 10 -10.38 19.62 3.42
CA ALA A 10 -9.47 18.95 2.50
C ALA A 10 -9.91 17.52 2.17
N THR A 11 -10.59 16.83 3.09
CA THR A 11 -11.09 15.46 2.89
C THR A 11 -12.56 15.40 2.47
N SER A 12 -13.36 16.47 2.63
CA SER A 12 -14.81 16.49 2.32
C SER A 12 -15.15 16.83 0.85
N ARG A 13 -14.22 16.69 -0.10
CA ARG A 13 -14.58 16.67 -1.53
C ARG A 13 -14.71 15.23 -2.01
N GLU A 14 -15.74 14.52 -1.54
CA GLU A 14 -16.33 13.36 -2.21
C GLU A 14 -17.63 12.93 -1.49
N THR A 15 -18.68 12.82 -2.31
CA THR A 15 -19.97 12.08 -2.19
C THR A 15 -20.46 11.61 -0.81
N GLU A 16 -21.63 12.09 -0.43
CA GLU A 16 -22.47 11.53 0.64
C GLU A 16 -22.91 10.10 0.30
N PRO A 17 -22.63 9.09 1.14
CA PRO A 17 -23.25 7.78 1.04
C PRO A 17 -24.58 7.73 1.81
N GLU A 18 -25.62 7.21 1.14
CA GLU A 18 -26.90 6.85 1.74
C GLU A 18 -26.73 5.74 2.79
N ALA A 19 -27.32 5.94 3.96
CA ALA A 19 -27.24 5.04 5.09
C ALA A 19 -28.10 3.77 4.87
N VAL A 20 -27.48 2.59 4.98
CA VAL A 20 -28.16 1.30 5.10
C VAL A 20 -28.10 0.82 6.55
N ALA A 21 -29.27 0.47 7.10
CA ALA A 21 -29.48 0.06 8.48
C ALA A 21 -28.93 -1.36 8.77
N THR A 22 -28.24 -1.51 9.90
CA THR A 22 -27.76 -2.78 10.46
C THR A 22 -28.77 -3.38 11.44
N GLY A 23 -29.08 -4.68 11.27
CA GLY A 23 -29.72 -5.55 12.27
C GLY A 23 -28.72 -6.58 12.83
N GLY A 24 -28.80 -6.86 14.14
CA GLY A 24 -27.79 -7.58 14.91
C GLY A 24 -27.94 -9.11 15.05
N GLY A 25 -27.01 -9.69 15.81
CA GLY A 25 -27.07 -11.06 16.31
C GLY A 25 -25.78 -11.48 17.04
N GLN A 26 -25.89 -11.80 18.34
CA GLN A 26 -24.84 -12.37 19.21
C GLN A 26 -24.78 -13.91 19.10
N ASN A 27 -23.60 -14.53 19.29
CA ASN A 27 -23.31 -15.40 20.46
C ASN A 27 -21.91 -16.06 20.49
N VAL A 28 -21.31 -15.91 21.68
CA VAL A 28 -20.37 -16.69 22.53
C VAL A 28 -19.87 -18.09 22.09
N GLY A 29 -18.57 -18.32 22.35
CA GLY A 29 -17.99 -19.64 22.66
C GLY A 29 -16.50 -19.57 23.05
N ASP A 30 -16.21 -19.73 24.35
CA ASP A 30 -14.89 -19.91 24.98
C ASP A 30 -14.38 -21.36 24.81
N VAL A 31 -13.07 -21.56 24.55
CA VAL A 31 -12.30 -22.73 25.02
C VAL A 31 -10.80 -22.36 25.13
N ASP A 32 -10.24 -22.53 26.33
CA ASP A 32 -8.80 -22.55 26.65
C ASP A 32 -8.12 -23.81 26.09
N ASP A 33 -6.88 -23.69 25.58
CA ASP A 33 -5.85 -24.72 25.81
C ASP A 33 -4.43 -24.20 25.50
N ALA A 34 -3.52 -24.42 26.45
CA ALA A 34 -2.12 -24.03 26.39
C ALA A 34 -1.31 -25.05 25.57
N VAL A 35 -0.60 -24.59 24.54
CA VAL A 35 0.35 -25.40 23.75
C VAL A 35 1.73 -24.77 23.79
N THR A 36 2.69 -25.49 24.36
CA THR A 36 4.12 -25.16 24.32
C THR A 36 4.64 -25.37 22.90
N PHE A 37 4.96 -24.29 22.18
CA PHE A 37 5.44 -24.35 20.80
C PHE A 37 6.98 -24.32 20.75
N THR A 38 7.59 -25.47 20.45
CA THR A 38 9.01 -25.53 20.08
C THR A 38 9.15 -25.13 18.61
N MET A 39 9.41 -23.85 18.35
CA MET A 39 9.51 -23.29 17.01
C MET A 39 10.81 -23.73 16.33
N THR A 40 10.74 -24.80 15.55
CA THR A 40 11.75 -25.15 14.55
C THR A 40 11.18 -24.74 13.20
N VAL A 41 11.57 -23.56 12.69
CA VAL A 41 11.09 -23.04 11.40
C VAL A 41 11.71 -23.86 10.27
N GLN A 42 10.96 -24.84 9.76
CA GLN A 42 11.21 -25.37 8.43
C GLN A 42 10.53 -24.44 7.42
N VAL A 43 11.33 -23.71 6.63
CA VAL A 43 10.83 -22.92 5.51
C VAL A 43 10.63 -23.87 4.33
N GLY A 44 9.37 -24.14 3.99
CA GLY A 44 8.84 -24.89 2.85
C GLY A 44 7.42 -24.38 2.51
N PRO A 45 6.80 -24.73 1.36
CA PRO A 45 6.08 -23.83 0.46
C PRO A 45 4.56 -23.66 0.71
N ASP A 46 4.12 -22.52 1.24
CA ASP A 46 2.69 -22.26 1.55
C ASP A 46 1.94 -21.35 0.54
N TRP A 47 2.44 -21.17 -0.69
CA TRP A 47 1.61 -20.61 -1.79
C TRP A 47 0.38 -21.49 -2.10
N GLY A 48 0.30 -22.70 -1.54
CA GLY A 48 -0.86 -23.59 -1.61
C GLY A 48 -2.02 -23.27 -0.65
N SER A 49 -1.92 -22.24 0.20
CA SER A 49 -3.02 -21.84 1.10
C SER A 49 -4.26 -21.30 0.36
N GLY A 50 -4.11 -20.96 -0.93
CA GLY A 50 -5.16 -20.36 -1.73
C GLY A 50 -5.40 -18.87 -1.46
N GLU A 51 -4.54 -18.23 -0.65
CA GLU A 51 -4.65 -16.81 -0.37
C GLU A 51 -4.37 -15.97 -1.63
N PRO A 52 -5.32 -15.15 -2.10
CA PRO A 52 -5.13 -14.31 -3.27
C PRO A 52 -4.07 -13.25 -3.05
N MET A 53 -3.21 -13.05 -4.04
CA MET A 53 -2.26 -11.95 -4.03
C MET A 53 -2.52 -10.94 -5.13
N LYS A 54 -2.45 -9.66 -4.78
CA LYS A 54 -2.51 -8.58 -5.77
C LYS A 54 -1.33 -8.67 -6.73
N MET A 55 -1.61 -8.75 -8.02
CA MET A 55 -0.61 -8.76 -9.07
C MET A 55 0.03 -7.37 -9.24
N VAL A 56 1.21 -7.35 -9.86
CA VAL A 56 1.88 -6.12 -10.30
C VAL A 56 1.92 -6.05 -11.83
N GLY A 57 2.15 -4.85 -12.37
CA GLY A 57 2.36 -4.64 -13.80
C GLY A 57 1.09 -4.66 -14.68
N THR A 58 -0.10 -4.86 -14.10
CA THR A 58 -1.39 -4.96 -14.83
C THR A 58 -1.70 -3.72 -15.68
N THR A 59 -1.26 -2.53 -15.27
CA THR A 59 -1.48 -1.24 -15.95
C THR A 59 -0.25 -0.65 -16.63
N THR A 60 0.92 -1.27 -16.50
CA THR A 60 2.17 -0.76 -17.08
C THR A 60 2.71 -1.68 -18.15
N GLU A 61 2.86 -2.97 -17.84
CA GLU A 61 3.54 -3.95 -18.70
C GLU A 61 2.57 -4.87 -19.45
N ALA A 62 1.33 -4.99 -18.95
CA ALA A 62 0.28 -5.83 -19.51
C ALA A 62 -0.98 -5.02 -19.88
N ALA A 63 -0.86 -3.70 -20.05
CA ALA A 63 -2.01 -2.82 -20.23
C ALA A 63 -2.80 -3.14 -21.50
N ASP A 64 -2.12 -3.39 -22.62
CA ASP A 64 -2.75 -3.67 -23.91
C ASP A 64 -3.42 -5.04 -23.93
N GLU A 65 -2.73 -6.04 -23.39
CA GLU A 65 -3.25 -7.40 -23.24
C GLU A 65 -4.46 -7.44 -22.30
N CYS A 66 -4.41 -6.75 -21.17
CA CYS A 66 -5.55 -6.59 -20.27
C CYS A 66 -6.72 -5.91 -20.99
N ARG A 67 -6.48 -4.86 -21.78
CA ARG A 67 -7.53 -4.19 -22.56
C ARG A 67 -8.21 -5.11 -23.55
N HIS A 68 -7.44 -5.85 -24.32
CA HIS A 68 -7.98 -6.84 -25.24
C HIS A 68 -8.73 -7.96 -24.50
N MET A 69 -8.24 -8.39 -23.34
CA MET A 69 -8.89 -9.42 -22.54
C MET A 69 -10.27 -8.98 -22.05
N PHE A 70 -10.39 -7.77 -21.48
CA PHE A 70 -11.69 -7.23 -21.04
C PHE A 70 -12.67 -7.09 -22.22
N ALA A 71 -12.21 -6.58 -23.36
CA ALA A 71 -13.04 -6.53 -24.58
C ALA A 71 -13.49 -7.94 -25.03
N PHE A 72 -12.58 -8.91 -25.03
CA PHE A 72 -12.86 -10.31 -25.39
C PHE A 72 -13.88 -10.97 -24.45
N LYS A 73 -13.84 -10.64 -23.15
CA LYS A 73 -14.81 -11.11 -22.15
C LYS A 73 -16.15 -10.35 -22.19
N GLY A 74 -16.34 -9.43 -23.15
CA GLY A 74 -17.57 -8.64 -23.27
C GLY A 74 -17.71 -7.53 -22.22
N LEU A 75 -16.58 -7.08 -21.65
CA LEU A 75 -16.49 -6.05 -20.62
C LEU A 75 -15.66 -4.84 -21.12
N PRO A 76 -15.96 -4.26 -22.30
CA PRO A 76 -15.15 -3.19 -22.88
C PRO A 76 -15.15 -1.91 -22.03
N ASP A 77 -16.18 -1.74 -21.19
CA ASP A 77 -16.35 -0.57 -20.34
C ASP A 77 -15.83 -0.76 -18.91
N GLY A 78 -15.20 -1.91 -18.63
CA GLY A 78 -14.78 -2.32 -17.29
C GLY A 78 -15.76 -3.31 -16.66
N GLY A 79 -15.64 -3.49 -15.33
CA GLY A 79 -16.32 -4.54 -14.57
C GLY A 79 -15.30 -5.48 -13.94
N HIS A 80 -15.71 -6.72 -13.66
CA HIS A 80 -14.81 -7.72 -13.10
C HIS A 80 -15.08 -9.10 -13.72
N PHE A 81 -14.07 -9.97 -13.70
CA PHE A 81 -14.23 -11.36 -14.07
C PHE A 81 -13.24 -12.26 -13.33
N GLU A 82 -13.64 -13.50 -13.15
CA GLU A 82 -12.77 -14.59 -12.68
C GLU A 82 -12.40 -15.50 -13.83
N SER A 83 -11.17 -16.00 -13.87
CA SER A 83 -10.72 -16.91 -14.92
C SER A 83 -9.61 -17.84 -14.44
N PRO A 84 -9.54 -19.07 -14.97
CA PRO A 84 -8.32 -19.86 -14.90
C PRO A 84 -7.15 -19.10 -15.51
N ALA A 85 -5.98 -19.29 -14.92
CA ALA A 85 -4.74 -18.66 -15.32
C ALA A 85 -3.58 -19.67 -15.30
N THR A 86 -2.47 -19.26 -15.90
CA THR A 86 -1.22 -20.03 -15.90
C THR A 86 -0.05 -19.14 -15.50
N LEU A 87 0.76 -19.61 -14.57
CA LEU A 87 2.00 -18.99 -14.16
C LEU A 87 3.12 -19.40 -15.13
N VAL A 88 3.80 -18.40 -15.68
CA VAL A 88 4.86 -18.60 -16.68
C VAL A 88 6.13 -17.93 -16.18
N ALA A 89 7.20 -18.71 -16.01
CA ALA A 89 8.51 -18.15 -15.73
C ALA A 89 8.98 -17.33 -16.95
N VAL A 90 9.27 -16.05 -16.75
CA VAL A 90 9.86 -15.19 -17.77
C VAL A 90 11.37 -15.33 -17.61
N GLY A 91 12.00 -15.97 -18.60
CA GLY A 91 13.35 -16.53 -18.50
C GLY A 91 14.43 -15.60 -17.95
N ALA A 92 15.47 -16.23 -17.40
CA ALA A 92 16.61 -15.67 -16.68
C ALA A 92 17.60 -14.80 -17.48
N GLU A 93 17.23 -14.24 -18.65
CA GLU A 93 18.18 -13.49 -19.49
C GLU A 93 18.63 -12.19 -18.80
N GLY A 94 19.66 -12.29 -17.96
CA GLY A 94 20.32 -11.19 -17.27
C GLY A 94 19.71 -10.76 -15.94
N ARG A 95 18.66 -11.44 -15.43
CA ARG A 95 18.09 -11.12 -14.11
C ARG A 95 18.48 -12.17 -13.07
N ALA A 96 19.04 -11.70 -11.95
CA ALA A 96 19.34 -12.54 -10.79
C ALA A 96 18.06 -13.01 -10.09
N ASP A 97 17.03 -12.16 -10.10
CA ASP A 97 15.76 -12.44 -9.42
C ASP A 97 14.74 -13.11 -10.37
N PRO A 98 14.00 -14.14 -9.91
CA PRO A 98 13.00 -14.80 -10.71
C PRO A 98 11.81 -13.88 -11.00
N VAL A 99 11.26 -14.02 -12.21
CA VAL A 99 10.08 -13.29 -12.66
C VAL A 99 9.04 -14.29 -13.13
N VAL A 100 7.83 -14.19 -12.58
CA VAL A 100 6.71 -15.07 -12.92
C VAL A 100 5.56 -14.22 -13.45
N ALA A 101 5.26 -14.36 -14.73
CA ALA A 101 4.12 -13.76 -15.38
C ALA A 101 2.85 -14.58 -15.12
N VAL A 102 1.71 -13.90 -15.08
CA VAL A 102 0.39 -14.50 -14.99
C VAL A 102 -0.30 -14.37 -16.34
N HIS A 103 -0.72 -15.49 -16.90
CA HIS A 103 -1.40 -15.55 -18.21
C HIS A 103 -2.84 -16.01 -18.06
N VAL A 104 -3.75 -15.40 -18.81
CA VAL A 104 -5.15 -15.82 -18.97
C VAL A 104 -5.37 -16.07 -20.45
N ASP A 105 -5.86 -17.25 -20.82
CA ASP A 105 -6.09 -17.64 -22.22
C ASP A 105 -4.87 -17.37 -23.13
N GLY A 106 -3.67 -17.57 -22.59
CA GLY A 106 -2.39 -17.33 -23.26
C GLY A 106 -1.89 -15.88 -23.24
N ALA A 107 -2.73 -14.90 -22.94
CA ALA A 107 -2.35 -13.48 -22.84
C ALA A 107 -1.79 -13.16 -21.46
N ARG A 108 -0.69 -12.41 -21.40
CA ARG A 108 -0.09 -11.97 -20.13
C ARG A 108 -0.92 -10.84 -19.53
N VAL A 109 -1.41 -11.02 -18.30
CA VAL A 109 -2.27 -10.04 -17.61
C VAL A 109 -1.59 -9.36 -16.42
N GLY A 110 -0.41 -9.83 -16.02
CA GLY A 110 0.36 -9.24 -14.92
C GLY A 110 1.52 -10.13 -14.48
N PHE A 111 2.06 -9.83 -13.31
CA PHE A 111 3.16 -10.56 -12.70
C PHE A 111 2.90 -10.82 -11.22
N LEU A 112 3.50 -11.89 -10.70
CA LEU A 112 3.63 -12.06 -9.26
C LEU A 112 4.54 -10.96 -8.69
N PRO A 113 4.26 -10.45 -7.48
CA PRO A 113 5.23 -9.64 -6.75
C PRO A 113 6.58 -10.38 -6.61
N GLY A 114 7.70 -9.66 -6.64
CA GLY A 114 9.04 -10.27 -6.70
C GLY A 114 9.32 -11.27 -5.58
N PHE A 115 8.88 -10.98 -4.35
CA PHE A 115 9.02 -11.91 -3.22
C PHE A 115 8.25 -13.22 -3.43
N MET A 116 7.08 -13.16 -4.08
CA MET A 116 6.32 -14.35 -4.44
C MET A 116 6.91 -15.07 -5.63
N ALA A 117 7.41 -14.35 -6.63
CA ALA A 117 8.11 -14.98 -7.75
C ALA A 117 9.31 -15.80 -7.24
N ALA A 118 10.03 -15.29 -6.23
CA ALA A 118 11.12 -16.02 -5.57
C ALA A 118 10.65 -17.23 -4.77
N LEU A 119 9.49 -17.16 -4.13
CA LEU A 119 8.91 -18.30 -3.41
C LEU A 119 8.40 -19.39 -4.36
N VAL A 120 7.72 -18.99 -5.45
CA VAL A 120 7.08 -19.90 -6.41
C VAL A 120 8.09 -20.50 -7.38
N ASN A 121 9.14 -19.76 -7.74
CA ASN A 121 10.14 -20.19 -8.69
C ASN A 121 11.57 -19.82 -8.24
N PRO A 122 12.04 -20.37 -7.11
CA PRO A 122 13.35 -20.02 -6.54
C PRO A 122 14.52 -20.35 -7.49
N ASP A 123 14.36 -21.41 -8.28
CA ASP A 123 15.38 -21.87 -9.22
C ASP A 123 15.33 -21.15 -10.58
N ASN A 124 14.38 -20.23 -10.77
CA ASN A 124 14.12 -19.55 -12.04
C ASN A 124 14.00 -20.51 -13.24
N LYS A 125 13.30 -21.64 -13.06
CA LYS A 125 13.08 -22.68 -14.07
C LYS A 125 11.68 -22.55 -14.69
N PRO A 126 11.45 -23.14 -15.88
CA PRO A 126 10.10 -23.22 -16.45
C PRO A 126 9.13 -23.90 -15.49
N LEU A 127 7.98 -23.27 -15.27
CA LEU A 127 6.87 -23.82 -14.48
C LEU A 127 6.02 -24.75 -15.34
N SER A 128 5.53 -25.86 -14.77
CA SER A 128 4.66 -26.82 -15.48
C SER A 128 3.69 -27.54 -14.55
N GLY A 129 2.63 -28.11 -15.14
CA GLY A 129 1.62 -28.88 -14.41
C GLY A 129 0.91 -28.07 -13.33
N ALA A 130 0.66 -28.70 -12.18
CA ALA A 130 -0.05 -28.07 -11.06
C ALA A 130 0.67 -26.82 -10.51
N ALA A 131 2.00 -26.76 -10.58
CA ALA A 131 2.79 -25.60 -10.14
C ALA A 131 2.59 -24.36 -11.04
N ALA A 132 2.10 -24.58 -12.27
CA ALA A 132 1.75 -23.50 -13.19
C ALA A 132 0.26 -23.12 -13.12
N ALA A 133 -0.59 -23.92 -12.48
CA ALA A 133 -2.02 -23.63 -12.41
C ALA A 133 -2.32 -22.50 -11.42
N ALA A 134 -3.19 -21.58 -11.83
CA ALA A 134 -3.65 -20.48 -10.99
C ALA A 134 -5.09 -20.09 -11.35
N GLN A 135 -5.70 -19.26 -10.51
CA GLN A 135 -6.91 -18.51 -10.82
C GLN A 135 -6.64 -17.02 -10.66
N VAL A 136 -7.38 -16.20 -11.40
CA VAL A 136 -7.33 -14.75 -11.25
C VAL A 136 -8.71 -14.16 -11.03
N HIS A 137 -8.75 -13.03 -10.31
CA HIS A 137 -9.89 -12.13 -10.24
C HIS A 137 -9.45 -10.74 -10.70
N MET A 138 -10.01 -10.30 -11.82
CA MET A 138 -9.60 -9.08 -12.52
C MET A 138 -10.68 -8.02 -12.38
N TRP A 139 -10.28 -6.78 -12.15
CA TRP A 139 -11.15 -5.60 -12.04
C TRP A 139 -10.67 -4.52 -12.99
N GLY A 140 -11.59 -3.94 -13.76
CA GLY A 140 -11.32 -2.93 -14.78
C GLY A 140 -12.27 -1.75 -14.69
N ALA A 141 -11.75 -0.55 -14.97
CA ALA A 141 -12.53 0.69 -15.01
C ALA A 141 -11.94 1.66 -16.04
N HIS A 142 -12.77 2.41 -16.75
CA HIS A 142 -12.32 3.50 -17.61
C HIS A 142 -11.88 4.72 -16.79
N VAL A 143 -10.73 5.27 -17.16
CA VAL A 143 -10.16 6.49 -16.58
C VAL A 143 -9.62 7.34 -17.73
N GLY A 144 -10.37 8.38 -18.09
CA GLY A 144 -10.08 9.19 -19.28
C GLY A 144 -10.23 8.36 -20.56
N ASP A 145 -9.23 8.41 -21.44
CA ASP A 145 -9.23 7.69 -22.73
C ASP A 145 -8.73 6.24 -22.65
N GLY A 146 -8.48 5.73 -21.44
CA GLY A 146 -7.90 4.40 -21.23
C GLY A 146 -8.58 3.63 -20.12
N MET A 147 -8.37 2.31 -20.12
CA MET A 147 -8.83 1.44 -19.04
C MET A 147 -7.69 1.15 -18.09
N ARG A 148 -7.99 1.25 -16.78
CA ARG A 148 -7.13 0.73 -15.73
C ARG A 148 -7.63 -0.64 -15.31
N VAL A 149 -6.68 -1.51 -15.02
CA VAL A 149 -6.94 -2.88 -14.62
C VAL A 149 -6.09 -3.22 -13.40
N ILE A 150 -6.69 -3.86 -12.41
CA ILE A 150 -5.99 -4.49 -11.29
C ILE A 150 -6.49 -5.93 -11.18
N GLY A 151 -5.72 -6.77 -10.52
CA GLY A 151 -6.15 -8.15 -10.35
C GLY A 151 -5.41 -8.87 -9.25
N TRP A 152 -6.02 -9.96 -8.81
CA TRP A 152 -5.47 -10.89 -7.84
C TRP A 152 -5.24 -12.23 -8.50
N VAL A 153 -4.28 -12.97 -7.99
CA VAL A 153 -3.94 -14.31 -8.42
C VAL A 153 -3.83 -15.23 -7.21
N ALA A 154 -4.38 -16.43 -7.32
CA ALA A 154 -4.27 -17.48 -6.32
C ALA A 154 -3.78 -18.77 -6.98
N ALA A 155 -3.03 -19.59 -6.23
CA ALA A 155 -2.47 -20.83 -6.75
C ALA A 155 -3.53 -21.92 -6.98
N GLY A 156 -3.25 -22.79 -7.94
CA GLY A 156 -4.04 -23.98 -8.20
C GLY A 156 -5.38 -23.71 -8.88
N SER A 157 -6.28 -24.68 -8.77
CA SER A 157 -7.62 -24.67 -9.40
C SER A 157 -8.75 -24.86 -8.38
N ALA A 158 -8.43 -24.83 -7.09
CA ALA A 158 -9.43 -24.92 -6.02
C ALA A 158 -10.18 -23.59 -5.87
N PRO A 159 -11.46 -23.59 -5.47
CA PRO A 159 -12.22 -22.36 -5.22
C PRO A 159 -11.46 -21.39 -4.31
N VAL A 160 -11.52 -20.11 -4.65
CA VAL A 160 -10.73 -19.06 -4.02
C VAL A 160 -11.66 -18.09 -3.30
N SER A 161 -11.29 -17.68 -2.08
CA SER A 161 -11.97 -16.61 -1.36
C SER A 161 -11.35 -15.27 -1.73
N TRP A 162 -11.95 -14.54 -2.66
CA TRP A 162 -11.42 -13.26 -3.14
C TRP A 162 -11.61 -12.12 -2.13
N PRO A 163 -10.67 -11.16 -2.05
CA PRO A 163 -10.81 -9.99 -1.17
C PRO A 163 -11.89 -9.00 -1.64
N HIS A 164 -12.29 -9.09 -2.92
CA HIS A 164 -13.28 -8.19 -3.53
C HIS A 164 -14.42 -9.00 -4.16
N SER A 165 -15.59 -8.37 -4.24
CA SER A 165 -16.80 -8.94 -4.85
C SER A 165 -17.66 -7.81 -5.41
N GLU A 166 -18.78 -8.13 -6.07
CA GLU A 166 -19.70 -7.09 -6.54
C GLU A 166 -20.23 -6.18 -5.42
N ALA A 167 -20.43 -6.73 -4.22
CA ALA A 167 -20.86 -5.98 -3.05
C ALA A 167 -19.72 -5.22 -2.36
N ASN A 168 -18.46 -5.59 -2.65
CA ASN A 168 -17.25 -4.94 -2.14
C ASN A 168 -16.23 -4.78 -3.28
N PRO A 169 -16.50 -3.85 -4.23
CA PRO A 169 -15.69 -3.74 -5.43
C PRO A 169 -14.27 -3.29 -5.11
N ALA A 170 -13.33 -3.72 -5.95
CA ALA A 170 -11.95 -3.25 -5.83
C ALA A 170 -11.82 -1.78 -6.23
N ALA A 171 -10.98 -1.02 -5.53
CA ALA A 171 -10.59 0.32 -5.94
C ALA A 171 -9.67 0.25 -7.18
N VAL A 172 -10.21 0.47 -8.38
CA VAL A 172 -9.47 0.32 -9.63
C VAL A 172 -8.75 1.62 -10.00
N THR A 173 -9.42 2.76 -9.82
CA THR A 173 -8.86 4.05 -10.19
C THR A 173 -7.82 4.52 -9.17
N VAL A 174 -6.98 5.47 -9.58
CA VAL A 174 -5.94 6.03 -8.68
C VAL A 174 -6.58 6.82 -7.53
N GLU A 175 -7.72 7.46 -7.78
CA GLU A 175 -8.47 8.22 -6.78
C GLU A 175 -9.10 7.28 -5.76
N GLU A 176 -9.81 6.25 -6.22
CA GLU A 176 -10.38 5.21 -5.34
C GLU A 176 -9.29 4.54 -4.49
N GLN A 177 -8.14 4.17 -5.08
CA GLN A 177 -7.06 3.52 -4.32
C GLN A 177 -6.48 4.44 -3.24
N ARG A 178 -6.42 5.75 -3.49
CA ARG A 178 -6.00 6.73 -2.49
C ARG A 178 -7.05 6.87 -1.39
N ALA A 179 -8.32 6.93 -1.75
CA ALA A 179 -9.43 7.00 -0.81
C ALA A 179 -9.48 5.75 0.08
N GLU A 180 -9.35 4.55 -0.50
CA GLU A 180 -9.31 3.28 0.23
C GLU A 180 -8.10 3.22 1.18
N ALA A 181 -6.91 3.60 0.72
CA ALA A 181 -5.72 3.62 1.57
C ALA A 181 -5.87 4.62 2.75
N ALA A 182 -6.47 5.79 2.50
CA ALA A 182 -6.75 6.78 3.53
C ALA A 182 -7.81 6.26 4.53
N ALA A 183 -8.88 5.62 4.04
CA ALA A 183 -9.92 5.02 4.87
C ALA A 183 -9.39 3.87 5.72
N SER A 184 -8.58 2.97 5.14
CA SER A 184 -7.93 1.87 5.85
C SER A 184 -7.00 2.39 6.96
N THR A 185 -6.18 3.41 6.66
CA THR A 185 -5.32 4.07 7.65
C THR A 185 -6.17 4.69 8.77
N ALA A 186 -7.26 5.38 8.42
CA ALA A 186 -8.16 5.98 9.40
C ALA A 186 -8.88 4.93 10.27
N SER A 187 -9.28 3.79 9.71
CA SER A 187 -9.89 2.67 10.46
C SER A 187 -8.88 2.08 11.43
N MET A 188 -7.67 1.75 10.96
CA MET A 188 -6.60 1.22 11.80
C MET A 188 -6.31 2.11 13.01
N ILE A 189 -6.21 3.43 12.79
CA ILE A 189 -5.95 4.40 13.87
C ILE A 189 -7.14 4.46 14.82
N ARG A 190 -8.37 4.50 14.29
CA ARG A 190 -9.58 4.51 15.10
C ARG A 190 -9.67 3.27 15.98
N GLU A 191 -9.52 2.09 15.39
CA GLU A 191 -9.51 0.81 16.08
C GLU A 191 -8.40 0.74 17.13
N ALA A 192 -7.21 1.28 16.84
CA ALA A 192 -6.13 1.32 17.81
C ALA A 192 -6.42 2.26 18.99
N LEU A 193 -7.05 3.42 18.74
CA LEU A 193 -7.34 4.42 19.78
C LEU A 193 -8.60 4.09 20.62
N GLU A 194 -9.58 3.44 20.01
CA GLU A 194 -10.89 3.09 20.61
C GLU A 194 -10.94 1.65 21.12
N GLY A 195 -9.98 0.81 20.74
CA GLY A 195 -9.92 -0.59 21.15
C GLY A 195 -9.59 -0.79 22.63
N ASP A 196 -9.79 -2.02 23.09
CA ASP A 196 -9.66 -2.39 24.51
C ASP A 196 -8.20 -2.51 25.01
N ASP A 197 -7.20 -2.47 24.12
CA ASP A 197 -5.78 -2.54 24.50
C ASP A 197 -5.21 -1.14 24.81
N PRO A 198 -5.04 -0.78 26.11
CA PRO A 198 -4.54 0.54 26.48
C PRO A 198 -3.10 0.79 26.04
N ARG A 199 -2.28 -0.25 25.85
CA ARG A 199 -0.89 -0.08 25.38
C ARG A 199 -0.86 0.34 23.92
N ARG A 200 -1.61 -0.37 23.08
CA ARG A 200 -1.78 -0.02 21.66
C ARG A 200 -2.35 1.38 21.48
N ALA A 201 -3.35 1.74 22.27
CA ALA A 201 -3.92 3.08 22.21
C ALA A 201 -2.90 4.17 22.61
N GLU A 202 -2.07 3.91 23.61
CA GLU A 202 -1.02 4.85 24.03
C GLU A 202 0.08 5.02 22.99
N GLU A 203 0.50 3.93 22.33
CA GLU A 203 1.43 3.98 21.20
C GLU A 203 0.90 4.93 20.11
N PHE A 204 -0.34 4.73 19.65
CA PHE A 204 -0.94 5.60 18.63
C PHE A 204 -1.17 7.04 19.12
N ARG A 205 -1.40 7.27 20.41
CA ARG A 205 -1.54 8.64 20.93
C ARG A 205 -0.26 9.45 20.80
N ARG A 206 0.91 8.82 20.87
CA ARG A 206 2.20 9.53 20.70
C ARG A 206 2.33 10.16 19.33
N GLY A 207 1.75 9.53 18.30
CA GLY A 207 1.75 10.06 16.94
C GLY A 207 0.70 11.13 16.63
N LEU A 208 -0.13 11.54 17.61
CA LEU A 208 -1.16 12.56 17.43
C LEU A 208 -0.62 13.98 17.62
N VAL A 209 -0.83 14.84 16.62
CA VAL A 209 -0.60 16.29 16.71
C VAL A 209 -1.89 17.00 16.35
N ASP A 210 -2.38 17.88 17.22
CA ASP A 210 -3.68 18.56 17.09
C ASP A 210 -4.87 17.60 16.86
N GLY A 211 -4.74 16.37 17.36
CA GLY A 211 -5.73 15.29 17.21
C GLY A 211 -5.79 14.66 15.82
N VAL A 212 -4.73 14.79 15.01
CA VAL A 212 -4.54 14.06 13.76
C VAL A 212 -3.28 13.24 13.87
N HIS A 213 -3.36 11.96 13.51
CA HIS A 213 -2.18 11.09 13.53
C HIS A 213 -1.30 11.38 12.30
N TYR A 214 0.02 11.40 12.47
CA TYR A 214 0.92 11.73 11.36
C TYR A 214 0.73 10.83 10.12
N LEU A 215 0.37 9.54 10.30
CA LEU A 215 0.05 8.61 9.21
C LEU A 215 -1.13 9.07 8.32
N GLN A 216 -2.08 9.84 8.86
CA GLN A 216 -3.23 10.37 8.11
C GLN A 216 -2.85 11.54 7.20
N THR A 217 -1.64 12.08 7.34
CA THR A 217 -1.22 13.29 6.61
C THR A 217 -0.62 13.02 5.24
N ILE A 218 -0.29 11.76 4.93
CA ILE A 218 0.43 11.39 3.70
C ILE A 218 -0.32 11.83 2.43
N GLU A 219 -1.58 11.43 2.27
CA GLU A 219 -2.34 11.79 1.06
C GLU A 219 -2.70 13.28 1.02
N PRO A 220 -3.12 13.93 2.13
CA PRO A 220 -3.28 15.39 2.16
C PRO A 220 -2.01 16.16 1.74
N ILE A 221 -0.82 15.78 2.22
CA ILE A 221 0.46 16.39 1.80
C ILE A 221 0.67 16.20 0.29
N LYS A 222 0.46 14.98 -0.24
CA LYS A 222 0.58 14.71 -1.67
C LYS A 222 -0.39 15.56 -2.49
N GLN A 223 -1.63 15.67 -2.05
CA GLN A 223 -2.65 16.45 -2.75
C GLN A 223 -2.31 17.94 -2.78
N LEU A 224 -1.94 18.54 -1.65
CA LEU A 224 -1.53 19.94 -1.60
C LEU A 224 -0.35 20.25 -2.52
N LYS A 225 0.63 19.34 -2.58
CA LYS A 225 1.77 19.47 -3.49
C LYS A 225 1.36 19.43 -4.97
N ARG A 226 0.33 18.63 -5.34
CA ARG A 226 -0.21 18.59 -6.71
C ARG A 226 -0.95 19.89 -7.06
N GLU A 227 -1.64 20.47 -6.08
CA GLU A 227 -2.36 21.74 -6.21
C GLU A 227 -1.45 22.98 -6.15
N GLY A 228 -0.13 22.80 -5.95
CA GLY A 228 0.82 23.92 -5.82
C GLY A 228 0.75 24.67 -4.49
N LYS A 229 -0.04 24.18 -3.53
CA LYS A 229 -0.20 24.73 -2.17
C LYS A 229 0.95 24.32 -1.26
N LEU A 230 2.15 24.81 -1.61
CA LEU A 230 3.40 24.37 -0.97
C LEU A 230 3.55 24.85 0.48
N GLU A 231 2.98 26.01 0.83
CA GLU A 231 3.00 26.52 2.20
C GLU A 231 2.18 25.62 3.13
N GLU A 232 0.93 25.32 2.75
CA GLU A 232 0.06 24.44 3.52
C GLU A 232 0.62 23.01 3.59
N ALA A 233 1.26 22.54 2.51
CA ALA A 233 1.90 21.23 2.51
C ALA A 233 3.07 21.18 3.50
N LEU A 234 3.84 22.27 3.57
CA LEU A 234 4.97 22.38 4.49
C LEU A 234 4.51 22.43 5.95
N GLU A 235 3.48 23.22 6.26
CA GLU A 235 2.88 23.26 7.60
C GLU A 235 2.44 21.86 8.03
N LEU A 236 1.79 21.11 7.14
CA LEU A 236 1.36 19.75 7.42
C LEU A 236 2.53 18.76 7.57
N CYS A 237 3.61 18.92 6.78
CA CYS A 237 4.83 18.14 6.96
C CYS A 237 5.42 18.35 8.35
N TYR A 238 5.50 19.60 8.86
CA TYR A 238 6.07 19.86 10.18
C TYR A 238 5.26 19.25 11.32
N ARG A 239 3.91 19.31 11.26
CA ARG A 239 3.06 18.59 12.22
C ARG A 239 3.31 17.09 12.16
N ALA A 240 3.44 16.52 10.96
CA ALA A 240 3.70 15.10 10.81
C ALA A 240 5.09 14.68 11.30
N ILE A 241 6.11 15.54 11.13
CA ILE A 241 7.44 15.36 11.71
C ILE A 241 7.35 15.29 13.23
N GLU A 242 6.63 16.21 13.87
CA GLU A 242 6.45 16.22 15.33
C GLU A 242 5.79 14.93 15.84
N GLY A 243 4.71 14.48 15.17
CA GLY A 243 4.05 13.21 15.52
C GLY A 243 4.96 12.01 15.31
N ALA A 244 5.70 11.96 14.19
CA ALA A 244 6.64 10.87 13.91
C ALA A 244 7.83 10.86 14.89
N GLU A 245 8.32 12.02 15.34
CA GLU A 245 9.39 12.13 16.34
C GLU A 245 8.92 11.66 17.72
N ALA A 246 7.65 11.89 18.08
CA ALA A 246 7.07 11.43 19.34
C ALA A 246 6.77 9.92 19.34
N ASP A 247 6.38 9.37 18.19
CA ASP A 247 6.06 7.93 18.00
C ASP A 247 7.31 7.04 17.78
N ARG A 248 8.50 7.63 17.61
CA ARG A 248 9.70 6.90 17.16
C ARG A 248 10.23 5.85 18.15
N GLU A 249 9.93 5.98 19.44
CA GLU A 249 10.57 5.21 20.52
C GLU A 249 12.11 5.24 20.41
N ASP A 250 12.77 4.07 20.35
CA ASP A 250 14.22 3.93 20.16
C ASP A 250 14.63 3.79 18.68
N ARG A 251 13.70 4.02 17.75
CA ARG A 251 13.93 3.95 16.29
C ARG A 251 14.06 5.35 15.68
N GLU A 252 14.45 5.39 14.42
CA GLU A 252 14.40 6.61 13.62
C GLU A 252 12.93 7.06 13.40
N PRO A 253 12.65 8.38 13.46
CA PRO A 253 11.35 8.90 13.02
C PRO A 253 11.12 8.57 11.55
N ALA A 254 9.86 8.37 11.16
CA ALA A 254 9.48 8.12 9.77
C ALA A 254 10.05 9.21 8.83
N PRO A 255 11.02 8.87 7.95
CA PRO A 255 11.82 9.88 7.23
C PRO A 255 11.01 10.63 6.17
N TRP A 256 9.92 10.05 5.68
CA TRP A 256 9.16 10.57 4.54
C TRP A 256 8.71 12.02 4.73
N TYR A 257 8.27 12.42 5.93
CA TYR A 257 7.78 13.78 6.19
C TYR A 257 8.90 14.81 6.17
N THR A 258 10.06 14.50 6.76
CA THR A 258 11.28 15.30 6.69
C THR A 258 11.73 15.46 5.24
N GLU A 259 11.74 14.38 4.47
CA GLU A 259 12.10 14.41 3.05
C GLU A 259 11.13 15.29 2.24
N GLN A 260 9.82 15.21 2.51
CA GLN A 260 8.84 16.07 1.85
C GLN A 260 9.05 17.55 2.20
N ALA A 261 9.30 17.88 3.48
CA ALA A 261 9.61 19.24 3.92
C ALA A 261 10.87 19.77 3.23
N ALA A 262 11.95 18.99 3.19
CA ALA A 262 13.20 19.35 2.51
C ALA A 262 12.97 19.59 1.01
N ILE A 263 12.19 18.74 0.32
CA ILE A 263 11.82 18.93 -1.09
C ILE A 263 11.03 20.24 -1.29
N ILE A 264 10.12 20.57 -0.37
CA ILE A 264 9.32 21.80 -0.45
C ILE A 264 10.18 23.04 -0.24
N HIS A 265 11.04 23.08 0.80
CA HIS A 265 11.99 24.16 1.02
C HIS A 265 12.89 24.39 -0.20
N ARG A 266 13.41 23.31 -0.78
CA ARG A 266 14.20 23.39 -2.03
C ARG A 266 13.42 24.05 -3.17
N LYS A 267 12.16 23.66 -3.38
CA LYS A 267 11.31 24.26 -4.43
C LYS A 267 11.05 25.75 -4.20
N ARG A 268 11.09 26.19 -2.95
CA ARG A 268 10.92 27.59 -2.54
C ARG A 268 12.24 28.38 -2.53
N GLY A 269 13.38 27.74 -2.74
CA GLY A 269 14.71 28.38 -2.67
C GLY A 269 15.22 28.58 -1.24
N GLU A 270 14.59 27.94 -0.25
CA GLU A 270 14.87 28.07 1.18
C GLU A 270 15.96 27.09 1.62
N ARG A 271 17.20 27.29 1.13
CA ARG A 271 18.31 26.35 1.35
C ARG A 271 18.64 26.15 2.84
N GLU A 272 18.62 27.23 3.63
CA GLU A 272 18.93 27.15 5.06
C GLU A 272 17.90 26.29 5.81
N GLN A 273 16.63 26.40 5.44
CA GLN A 273 15.54 25.63 6.01
C GLN A 273 15.58 24.16 5.56
N GLU A 274 15.96 23.90 4.30
CA GLU A 274 16.25 22.54 3.82
C GLU A 274 17.36 21.88 4.67
N VAL A 275 18.46 22.59 4.93
CA VAL A 275 19.53 22.10 5.81
C VAL A 275 19.04 21.89 7.24
N ALA A 276 18.27 22.84 7.79
CA ALA A 276 17.78 22.78 9.16
C ALA A 276 16.87 21.58 9.41
N VAL A 277 15.92 21.29 8.49
CA VAL A 277 14.99 20.15 8.66
C VAL A 277 15.71 18.80 8.54
N LEU A 278 16.70 18.68 7.65
CA LEU A 278 17.50 17.46 7.53
C LEU A 278 18.37 17.21 8.77
N ARG A 279 18.99 18.27 9.31
CA ARG A 279 19.76 18.18 10.56
C ARG A 279 18.89 17.78 11.74
N ARG A 280 17.71 18.40 11.89
CA ARG A 280 16.74 18.05 12.93
C ARG A 280 16.45 16.55 12.96
N TRP A 281 16.18 15.94 11.80
CA TRP A 281 15.93 14.49 11.72
C TRP A 281 17.16 13.66 12.10
N LEU A 282 18.36 14.03 11.60
CA LEU A 282 19.59 13.32 11.96
C LEU A 282 19.91 13.39 13.46
N ASP A 283 19.61 14.51 14.11
CA ASP A 283 19.87 14.70 15.53
C ASP A 283 19.04 13.75 16.41
N VAL A 284 17.81 13.45 16.00
CA VAL A 284 16.90 12.53 16.71
C VAL A 284 17.06 11.06 16.30
N CYS A 285 17.74 10.76 15.19
CA CYS A 285 18.00 9.39 14.76
C CYS A 285 19.06 8.69 15.64
N PRO A 286 18.90 7.39 15.92
CA PRO A 286 19.97 6.57 16.50
C PRO A 286 21.27 6.65 15.67
N PRO A 287 22.47 6.75 16.28
CA PRO A 287 23.72 6.93 15.55
C PRO A 287 24.02 5.88 14.49
N ASP A 288 23.64 4.62 14.73
CA ASP A 288 23.79 3.48 13.82
C ASP A 288 22.90 3.56 12.58
N ARG A 289 21.87 4.42 12.60
CA ARG A 289 20.89 4.62 11.52
C ARG A 289 21.08 5.91 10.73
N ARG A 290 21.99 6.79 11.15
CA ARG A 290 22.28 8.06 10.46
C ARG A 290 23.07 7.86 9.18
N ALA A 291 24.13 7.04 9.26
CA ALA A 291 25.10 6.87 8.19
C ALA A 291 24.45 6.24 6.95
N GLY A 292 24.62 6.87 5.78
CA GLY A 292 24.06 6.38 4.52
C GLY A 292 22.56 6.63 4.34
N SER A 293 21.88 7.25 5.30
CA SER A 293 20.48 7.67 5.13
C SER A 293 20.34 8.68 3.99
N ALA A 294 19.18 8.69 3.32
CA ALA A 294 18.90 9.65 2.26
C ALA A 294 19.01 11.11 2.76
N ALA A 295 18.63 11.35 4.02
CA ALA A 295 18.77 12.65 4.67
C ALA A 295 20.24 13.08 4.82
N GLN A 296 21.13 12.19 5.30
CA GLN A 296 22.56 12.47 5.40
C GLN A 296 23.18 12.74 4.03
N VAL A 297 22.94 11.85 3.06
CA VAL A 297 23.47 12.00 1.69
C VAL A 297 23.01 13.30 1.04
N ARG A 298 21.79 13.76 1.34
CA ARG A 298 21.29 15.04 0.86
C ARG A 298 21.95 16.22 1.57
N LEU A 299 22.10 16.13 2.89
CA LEU A 299 22.70 17.18 3.71
C LEU A 299 24.16 17.43 3.29
N ASP A 300 24.94 16.37 3.07
CA ASP A 300 26.36 16.48 2.64
C ASP A 300 26.47 17.32 1.36
N LYS A 301 25.63 17.05 0.36
CA LYS A 301 25.56 17.81 -0.90
C LYS A 301 25.14 19.29 -0.75
N LEU A 302 24.59 19.68 0.41
CA LEU A 302 24.16 21.05 0.69
C LEU A 302 25.17 21.84 1.53
N VAL A 303 26.11 21.17 2.18
CA VAL A 303 27.14 21.81 3.01
C VAL A 303 28.51 21.81 2.34
N ASP A 304 28.71 20.96 1.33
CA ASP A 304 29.80 21.05 0.34
C ASP A 304 29.59 22.22 -0.64
#